data_AF-A0A962AD15-F1
#
_entry.id   AF-A0A962AD15-F1
#
_cell.length_a   1.000
_cell.length_b   1.000
_cell.length_c   1.000
_cell.angle_alpha   90.00
_cell.angle_beta   90.00
_cell.angle_gamma   90.00
#
_symmetry.space_group_name_H-M   'P 1'
#
loop_
_entity.id
_entity.type
_entity.pdbx_description
1 polymer ?
#
loop_
_entity_poly.entity_id
_entity_poly.type
_entity_poly.pdbx_seq_one_letter_code
_entity_poly.pdbx_strand_id
1 'polypeptide(L)' 'MKTNLLAGVASVALAASVNFACAEISDGVVRVGVLNDTSGVFQDYNGPGSIEAARMAAEDFAG' A
#
# COMPACT_ATOMS: atom_id res chain seq x y z
N MET A 1 10.61 -38.80 -27.01
CA MET A 1 11.56 -38.35 -25.97
C MET A 1 12.04 -36.91 -26.20
N LYS A 2 12.58 -36.57 -27.37
CA LYS A 2 13.07 -35.21 -27.68
C LYS A 2 11.99 -34.11 -27.58
N THR A 3 10.77 -34.39 -28.02
CA THR A 3 9.63 -33.46 -27.96
C THR A 3 9.18 -33.17 -26.52
N ASN A 4 9.19 -34.18 -25.64
CA ASN A 4 8.84 -34.02 -24.23
C ASN A 4 9.91 -33.25 -23.47
N LEU A 5 11.18 -33.40 -23.87
CA LEU A 5 12.30 -32.65 -23.31
C LEU A 5 12.21 -31.16 -23.69
N LEU A 6 11.88 -30.87 -24.95
CA LEU A 6 11.65 -29.50 -25.44
C LEU A 6 10.44 -28.84 -24.75
N ALA A 7 9.34 -29.58 -24.54
CA ALA A 7 8.17 -29.09 -23.82
C ALA A 7 8.46 -28.78 -22.33
N GLY A 8 9.31 -29.59 -21.69
CA GLY A 8 9.77 -29.35 -20.31
C GLY A 8 10.63 -28.09 -20.17
N VAL A 9 11.52 -27.84 -21.13
CA VAL A 9 12.35 -26.62 -21.13
C VAL A 9 11.51 -25.37 -21.36
N ALA A 10 10.53 -25.43 -22.27
CA ALA A 10 9.63 -24.31 -22.54
C ALA A 10 8.75 -23.93 -21.34
N SER A 11 8.30 -24.91 -20.56
CA SER A 11 7.46 -24.68 -19.37
C SER A 11 8.25 -24.08 -18.20
N VAL A 12 9.52 -24.50 -18.01
CA VAL A 12 10.41 -23.88 -17.01
C VAL A 12 10.76 -22.44 -17.39
N ALA A 13 11.00 -22.16 -18.67
CA ALA A 13 11.28 -20.81 -19.15
C ALA A 13 10.08 -19.85 -18.91
N LEU A 14 8.86 -20.33 -19.09
CA LEU A 14 7.64 -19.55 -18.85
C LEU A 14 7.37 -19.33 -17.36
N ALA A 15 7.68 -20.31 -16.51
CA ALA A 15 7.60 -20.16 -15.06
C ALA A 15 8.64 -19.16 -14.52
N ALA A 16 9.80 -19.03 -15.18
CA ALA A 16 10.83 -18.05 -14.80
C ALA A 16 10.51 -16.62 -15.25
N SER A 17 9.54 -16.41 -16.14
CA SER A 17 9.16 -15.08 -16.65
C SER A 17 7.97 -14.45 -15.90
N VAL A 18 7.56 -15.01 -14.76
CA VAL A 18 6.52 -14.40 -13.91
C VAL A 18 7.09 -13.18 -13.19
N ASN A 19 6.91 -12.01 -13.79
CA ASN A 19 7.10 -10.75 -13.08
C ASN A 19 5.83 -10.47 -12.26
N PHE A 20 5.97 -10.43 -10.94
CA PHE A 20 4.91 -9.94 -10.07
C PHE A 20 4.77 -8.44 -10.31
N ALA A 21 3.60 -8.00 -10.76
CA ALA A 21 3.29 -6.58 -10.84
C ALA A 21 3.12 -6.05 -9.41
N CYS A 22 4.15 -5.37 -8.90
CA CYS A 22 4.02 -4.56 -7.71
C CYS A 22 3.36 -3.23 -8.10
N ALA A 23 2.29 -2.85 -7.41
CA ALA A 23 1.71 -1.53 -7.59
C ALA A 23 2.74 -0.48 -7.17
N GLU A 24 3.06 0.43 -8.09
CA GLU A 24 3.95 1.56 -7.81
C GLU A 24 3.21 2.57 -6.92
N ILE A 25 3.87 3.05 -5.86
CA ILE A 25 3.35 4.17 -5.07
C ILE A 25 3.64 5.43 -5.85
N SER A 26 2.59 6.14 -6.26
CA SER A 26 2.72 7.42 -6.97
C SER A 26 3.61 8.38 -6.20
N ASP A 27 4.66 8.88 -6.85
CA ASP A 27 5.67 9.78 -6.30
C ASP A 27 6.40 9.25 -5.05
N GLY A 28 6.28 7.96 -4.73
CA GLY A 28 6.83 7.38 -3.50
C GLY A 28 6.19 7.92 -2.22
N VAL A 29 5.06 8.63 -2.30
CA VAL A 29 4.41 9.28 -1.15
C VAL A 29 3.00 8.73 -0.97
N VAL A 30 2.72 8.20 0.23
CA VAL A 30 1.36 7.82 0.64
C VAL A 30 0.73 9.00 1.37
N ARG A 31 -0.40 9.49 0.86
CA ARG A 31 -1.17 10.58 1.47
C ARG A 31 -2.38 10.01 2.22
N VAL A 32 -2.43 10.23 3.53
CA VAL A 32 -3.56 9.81 4.37
C VAL A 32 -4.40 11.02 4.75
N GLY A 33 -5.68 11.00 4.36
CA GLY A 33 -6.64 12.04 4.72
C GLY A 33 -7.27 11.76 6.09
N VAL A 34 -7.45 12.82 6.89
CA VAL A 34 -8.11 12.77 8.20
C VAL A 34 -9.41 13.58 8.10
N LEU A 35 -10.55 12.94 8.38
CA LEU A 35 -11.88 13.56 8.29
C LEU A 35 -12.55 13.54 9.67
N ASN A 36 -12.70 14.73 10.25
CA ASN A 36 -13.07 14.93 11.65
C ASN A 36 -14.11 16.05 11.80
N ASP A 37 -14.86 16.03 12.89
CA ASP A 37 -15.82 17.09 13.21
C ASP A 37 -15.10 18.21 13.98
N THR A 38 -14.68 19.26 13.28
CA THR A 38 -13.88 20.33 13.90
C THR A 38 -14.69 21.45 14.53
N SER A 39 -16.01 21.50 14.27
CA SER A 39 -16.86 22.62 14.70
C SER A 39 -18.31 22.24 15.02
N GLY A 40 -18.69 20.98 14.76
CA GLY A 40 -20.02 20.46 15.01
C GLY A 40 -20.18 19.93 16.43
N VAL A 41 -21.31 19.25 16.64
CA VAL A 41 -21.75 18.81 17.97
C VAL A 41 -20.89 17.69 18.57
N PHE A 42 -20.06 17.03 17.75
CA PHE A 42 -19.23 15.92 18.18
C PHE A 42 -17.75 16.28 18.32
N GLN A 43 -17.37 17.56 18.17
CA GLN A 43 -15.97 18.00 18.22
C GLN A 43 -15.20 17.57 19.48
N ASP A 44 -15.88 17.39 20.61
CA ASP A 44 -15.24 16.92 21.84
C ASP A 44 -14.81 15.44 21.76
N TYR A 45 -15.48 14.65 20.91
CA TYR A 45 -15.20 13.24 20.69
C TYR A 45 -14.29 12.99 19.47
N ASN A 46 -14.53 13.69 18.35
CA ASN A 46 -13.82 13.48 17.08
C ASN A 46 -13.32 14.79 16.45
N GLY A 47 -12.93 15.78 17.23
CA GLY A 47 -12.43 17.08 16.74
C GLY A 47 -10.91 17.25 16.83
N PRO A 48 -10.41 18.43 17.26
CA PRO A 48 -8.99 18.78 17.15
C PRO A 48 -8.01 17.78 17.79
N GLY A 49 -8.39 17.17 18.92
CA GLY A 49 -7.54 16.17 19.59
C GLY A 49 -7.29 14.92 18.74
N SER A 50 -8.30 14.49 17.96
CA SER A 50 -8.15 13.36 17.04
C SER A 50 -7.27 13.70 15.83
N ILE A 51 -7.29 14.95 15.37
CA ILE A 51 -6.39 15.43 14.31
C ILE A 51 -4.94 15.37 14.80
N GLU A 52 -4.69 15.86 16.01
CA GLU A 52 -3.35 15.83 16.60
C GLU A 52 -2.87 14.40 16.83
N ALA A 53 -3.74 13.52 17.33
CA ALA A 53 -3.41 12.10 17.49
C ALA A 53 -3.03 11.43 16.16
N ALA A 54 -3.77 11.71 15.08
CA ALA A 54 -3.44 11.18 13.75
C ALA A 54 -2.11 11.74 13.23
N ARG A 55 -1.81 13.01 13.51
CA ARG A 55 -0.52 13.63 13.17
C ARG A 55 0.63 12.98 13.92
N MET A 56 0.54 12.84 15.25
CA MET A 56 1.55 12.18 16.07
C MET A 56 1.78 10.73 15.60
N ALA A 57 0.71 9.99 15.31
CA ALA A 57 0.84 8.65 14.76
C ALA A 57 1.57 8.65 13.41
N ALA A 58 1.24 9.58 12.50
CA ALA A 58 1.95 9.66 11.22
C ALA A 58 3.45 9.98 11.39
N GLU A 59 3.80 10.85 12.35
CA GLU A 59 5.19 11.15 12.70
C GLU A 59 5.91 9.92 13.28
N ASP A 60 5.27 9.18 14.18
CA ASP A 60 5.81 7.94 14.76
C ASP A 60 6.12 6.88 13.69
N PHE A 61 5.28 6.79 12.64
CA PHE A 61 5.47 5.84 11.53
C PHE A 61 6.43 6.36 10.44
N ALA A 62 6.72 7.66 10.41
CA ALA A 62 7.52 8.26 9.34
C ALA A 62 9.04 7.99 9.47
N GLY A 63 9.53 7.60 10.66
CA GLY A 63 10.94 7.27 10.91
C GLY A 63 11.83 8.48 11.11
#